data_AF-A0A2M6ZK50-F1
#
_entry.id   AF-A0A2M6ZK50-F1
#
_cell.length_a   1.000
_cell.length_b   1.000
_cell.length_c   1.000
_cell.angle_alpha   90.00
_cell.angle_beta   90.00
_cell.angle_gamma   90.00
#
_symmetry.space_group_name_H-M   'P 1'
#
loop_
_entity.id
_entity.type
_entity.pdbx_description
1 polymer ?
#
loop_
_entity_poly.entity_id
_entity_poly.type
_entity_poly.pdbx_seq_one_letter_code
_entity_poly.pdbx_strand_id
1 'polypeptide(L)'
;EDAEWRGLGTIPGSGVGIRKPYARFDARARFPQVWERLTPPPPSPCRCGEVLRGVRRPVECPLFAKGCTPAQPLGPCMVSTEGACAAAYRYER
;
A
#
# COMPACT_ATOMS: atom_id res chain seq x y z
N GLU A 1 0.19 16.73 7.50
CA GLU A 1 -0.50 17.01 6.22
C GLU A 1 -1.51 15.90 5.94
N ASP A 2 -2.39 16.08 4.97
CA ASP A 2 -3.26 14.98 4.52
C ASP A 2 -2.44 14.04 3.64
N ALA A 3 -2.65 12.72 3.76
CA ALA A 3 -1.89 11.74 2.99
C ALA A 3 -2.78 10.65 2.43
N GLU A 4 -2.43 10.19 1.22
CA GLU A 4 -3.05 9.01 0.59
C GLU A 4 -2.47 7.74 1.21
N TRP A 5 -3.35 6.87 1.67
CA TRP A 5 -3.03 5.54 2.16
C TRP A 5 -3.58 4.51 1.18
N ARG A 6 -2.68 3.78 0.51
CA ARG A 6 -3.05 2.83 -0.54
C ARG A 6 -4.11 1.84 -0.07
N GLY A 7 -5.29 1.90 -0.71
CA GLY A 7 -6.43 1.03 -0.40
C GLY A 7 -7.36 1.54 0.70
N LEU A 8 -7.04 2.69 1.30
CA LEU A 8 -7.86 3.41 2.29
C LEU A 8 -8.25 4.82 1.82
N GLY A 9 -7.52 5.39 0.86
CA GLY A 9 -7.74 6.74 0.34
C GLY A 9 -7.01 7.82 1.14
N THR A 10 -7.36 9.08 0.92
CA THR A 10 -6.74 10.20 1.65
C THR A 10 -7.29 10.31 3.07
N ILE A 11 -6.39 10.28 4.05
CA ILE A 11 -6.73 10.41 5.47
C ILE A 11 -6.24 11.77 5.98
N PRO A 12 -7.13 12.64 6.51
CA PRO A 12 -6.75 13.95 7.01
C PRO A 12 -5.71 13.89 8.14
N GLY A 13 -4.72 14.79 8.09
CA GLY A 13 -3.70 14.92 9.15
C GLY A 13 -2.80 13.69 9.38
N SER A 14 -2.87 12.67 8.54
CA SER A 14 -2.14 11.40 8.72
C SER A 14 -0.71 11.41 8.17
N GLY A 15 -0.38 12.38 7.33
CA GLY A 15 0.91 12.50 6.66
C GLY A 15 1.94 13.32 7.44
N VAL A 16 3.20 12.97 7.25
CA VAL A 16 4.36 13.75 7.68
C VAL A 16 5.17 14.20 6.47
N GLY A 17 5.76 15.39 6.59
CA GLY A 17 6.54 16.02 5.53
C GLY A 17 7.78 16.70 6.09
N ILE A 18 8.74 16.95 5.20
CA ILE A 18 9.99 17.59 5.57
C ILE A 18 9.73 19.08 5.83
N ARG A 19 10.19 19.58 6.98
CA ARG A 19 10.01 21.00 7.35
C ARG A 19 10.76 21.91 6.38
N LYS A 20 10.22 23.11 6.11
CA LYS A 20 10.78 24.09 5.14
C LYS A 20 12.29 24.32 5.23
N PRO A 21 12.93 24.48 6.41
CA PRO A 21 14.39 24.67 6.49
C PRO A 21 15.22 23.50 5.94
N TYR A 22 14.59 22.34 5.78
CA TYR A 22 15.20 21.10 5.30
C TYR A 22 14.73 20.70 3.89
N ALA A 23 14.04 21.60 3.17
CA ALA A 23 13.46 21.31 1.85
C ALA A 23 14.48 20.80 0.81
N ARG A 24 15.78 21.12 0.98
CA ARG A 24 16.87 20.55 0.16
C ARG A 24 17.01 19.03 0.23
N PHE A 25 16.37 18.38 1.20
CA PHE A 25 16.32 16.93 1.35
C PHE A 25 15.02 16.31 0.84
N ASP A 26 14.03 17.13 0.45
CA ASP A 26 12.75 16.66 -0.08
C ASP A 26 12.83 16.40 -1.58
N ALA A 27 12.72 15.13 -1.98
CA ALA A 27 12.69 14.72 -3.37
C ALA A 27 11.47 15.25 -4.13
N ARG A 28 10.35 15.51 -3.44
CA ARG A 28 9.15 16.15 -4.02
C ARG A 28 9.43 17.58 -4.44
N ALA A 29 10.13 18.33 -3.59
CA ALA A 29 10.53 19.69 -3.89
C ALA A 29 11.64 19.78 -4.95
N ARG A 30 12.57 18.82 -4.98
CA ARG A 30 13.71 18.83 -5.92
C ARG A 30 13.38 18.39 -7.34
N PHE A 31 12.36 17.54 -7.51
CA PHE A 31 12.03 16.93 -8.80
C PHE A 31 10.53 17.04 -9.13
N PRO A 32 9.92 18.25 -9.09
CA PRO A 32 8.47 18.41 -9.24
C PRO A 32 7.92 17.78 -10.53
N GLN A 33 8.64 17.91 -11.64
CA GLN A 33 8.30 17.35 -12.94
C GLN A 33 8.22 15.81 -12.98
N VAL A 34 8.90 15.12 -12.05
CA VAL A 34 8.80 13.66 -11.94
C VAL A 34 7.48 13.28 -11.27
N TRP A 35 7.09 14.02 -10.23
CA TRP A 35 5.86 13.79 -9.48
C TRP A 35 4.60 14.09 -10.29
N GLU A 36 4.62 15.16 -11.09
CA GLU A 36 3.52 15.53 -11.98
C GLU A 36 3.20 14.47 -13.05
N ARG A 37 4.17 13.60 -13.37
CA ARG A 37 4.02 12.53 -14.37
C ARG A 37 3.59 11.20 -13.77
N LEU A 38 3.49 11.09 -12.45
CA LEU A 38 3.06 9.85 -11.82
C LEU A 38 1.58 9.61 -12.08
N THR A 39 1.27 8.45 -12.65
CA THR A 39 -0.10 7.99 -12.84
C THR A 39 -0.49 7.03 -11.72
N PRO A 40 -1.77 7.04 -11.29
CA PRO A 40 -2.27 6.04 -10.37
C PRO A 40 -2.08 4.62 -10.94
N PRO A 41 -1.82 3.62 -10.09
CA PRO A 41 -1.78 2.24 -10.54
C PRO A 41 -3.14 1.83 -11.12
N PRO A 42 -3.16 0.91 -12.11
CA PRO A 42 -4.39 0.43 -12.69
C PRO A 42 -5.27 -0.27 -11.64
N PRO A 43 -6.58 -0.39 -11.90
CA PRO A 43 -7.48 -1.17 -11.05
C PRO A 43 -6.93 -2.58 -10.81
N SER A 44 -7.03 -3.05 -9.58
CA SER A 44 -6.56 -4.37 -9.18
C SER A 44 -7.72 -5.18 -8.61
N PRO A 45 -7.81 -6.50 -8.89
CA PRO A 45 -8.80 -7.38 -8.24
C PRO A 45 -8.44 -7.65 -6.77
N CYS A 46 -7.31 -7.15 -6.30
CA CYS A 46 -6.84 -7.32 -4.94
C CYS A 46 -7.77 -6.66 -3.91
N ARG A 47 -7.98 -7.36 -2.78
CA ARG A 47 -8.82 -6.88 -1.67
C ARG A 47 -8.03 -6.45 -0.43
N CYS A 48 -6.77 -6.00 -0.60
CA CYS A 48 -5.94 -5.53 0.50
C CYS A 48 -6.58 -4.39 1.30
N GLY A 49 -7.34 -3.48 0.67
CA GLY A 49 -8.03 -2.40 1.40
C GLY A 49 -9.09 -2.90 2.38
N GLU A 50 -9.72 -4.05 2.11
CA GLU A 50 -10.64 -4.70 3.06
C GLU A 50 -9.88 -5.40 4.19
N VAL A 51 -8.74 -6.02 3.87
CA VAL A 51 -7.86 -6.64 4.86
C VAL A 51 -7.27 -5.60 5.83
N LEU A 52 -6.78 -4.47 5.30
CA LEU A 52 -6.23 -3.38 6.11
C LEU A 52 -7.26 -2.74 7.05
N ARG A 53 -8.54 -2.72 6.65
CA ARG A 53 -9.64 -2.23 7.51
C ARG A 53 -10.14 -3.27 8.51
N GLY A 54 -9.62 -4.50 8.48
CA GLY A 54 -10.08 -5.59 9.34
C GLY A 54 -11.49 -6.11 9.02
N VAL A 55 -12.09 -5.70 7.88
CA VAL A 55 -13.42 -6.18 7.46
C VAL A 55 -13.36 -7.52 6.73
N ARG A 56 -12.16 -7.99 6.39
CA ARG A 56 -11.90 -9.31 5.81
C ARG A 56 -10.57 -9.88 6.28
N ARG A 57 -10.54 -11.15 6.66
CA ARG A 57 -9.30 -11.88 6.94
C ARG A 57 -8.60 -12.31 5.64
N PRO A 58 -7.26 -12.44 5.61
CA PRO A 58 -6.54 -12.87 4.41
C PRO A 58 -7.08 -14.16 3.78
N VAL A 59 -7.38 -15.18 4.61
CA VAL A 59 -7.90 -16.49 4.17
C VAL A 59 -9.28 -16.43 3.52
N GLU A 60 -10.04 -15.35 3.73
CA GLU A 60 -11.36 -15.12 3.13
C GLU A 60 -11.25 -14.40 1.76
N CYS A 61 -10.06 -13.95 1.37
CA CYS A 61 -9.84 -13.34 0.08
C CYS A 61 -9.82 -14.44 -1.02
N PRO A 62 -10.61 -14.32 -2.09
CA PRO A 62 -10.70 -15.37 -3.13
C PRO A 62 -9.38 -15.59 -3.87
N LEU A 63 -8.47 -14.61 -3.84
CA LEU A 63 -7.17 -14.67 -4.49
C LEU A 63 -6.07 -15.21 -3.57
N PHE A 64 -6.27 -15.18 -2.26
CA PHE A 64 -5.26 -15.56 -1.29
C PHE A 64 -4.84 -17.01 -1.50
N ALA A 65 -3.54 -17.24 -1.52
CA ALA A 65 -2.94 -18.56 -1.65
C ALA A 65 -3.25 -19.31 -2.97
N LYS A 66 -4.00 -18.68 -3.87
CA LYS A 66 -4.31 -19.17 -5.22
C LYS A 66 -3.52 -18.33 -6.22
N GLY A 67 -4.17 -17.31 -6.79
CA GLY A 67 -3.52 -16.37 -7.71
C GLY A 67 -2.63 -15.31 -7.04
N CYS A 68 -2.73 -15.15 -5.71
CA CYS A 68 -1.89 -14.25 -4.93
C CYS A 68 -1.05 -15.05 -3.94
N THR A 69 0.26 -15.11 -4.17
CA THR A 69 1.25 -15.82 -3.34
C THR A 69 2.50 -14.95 -3.14
N PRO A 70 3.44 -15.29 -2.23
CA PRO A 70 4.69 -14.54 -2.12
C PRO A 70 5.52 -14.52 -3.41
N ALA A 71 5.48 -15.60 -4.21
CA ALA A 71 6.16 -15.68 -5.51
C ALA A 71 5.43 -14.91 -6.62
N GLN A 72 4.11 -14.81 -6.53
CA GLN A 72 3.28 -14.05 -7.47
C GLN A 72 2.29 -13.15 -6.70
N PRO A 73 2.77 -12.02 -6.15
CA PRO A 73 1.94 -11.17 -5.31
C PRO A 73 1.06 -10.24 -6.18
N LEU A 74 -0.24 -10.24 -5.92
CA LEU A 74 -1.20 -9.33 -6.60
C LEU A 74 -1.41 -8.01 -5.86
N GLY A 75 -0.96 -7.89 -4.61
CA GLY A 75 -1.17 -6.70 -3.80
C GLY A 75 -0.16 -6.54 -2.68
N PRO A 76 -0.08 -5.33 -2.10
CA PRO A 76 0.98 -4.95 -1.17
C PRO A 76 1.00 -5.80 0.10
N CYS A 77 -0.15 -6.27 0.60
CA CYS A 77 -0.18 -7.11 1.80
C CYS A 77 0.45 -8.50 1.60
N MET A 78 0.70 -8.93 0.35
CA MET A 78 1.43 -10.17 0.06
C MET A 78 2.93 -9.92 -0.23
N VAL A 79 3.29 -8.70 -0.62
CA VAL A 79 4.70 -8.30 -0.86
C VAL A 79 5.40 -7.93 0.44
N SER A 80 4.73 -7.15 1.29
CA SER A 80 5.32 -6.64 2.53
C SER A 80 5.62 -7.77 3.51
N THR A 81 6.78 -7.69 4.16
CA THR A 81 7.15 -8.59 5.28
C THR A 81 6.23 -8.43 6.48
N GLU A 82 5.66 -7.25 6.66
CA GLU A 82 4.65 -6.93 7.69
C GLU A 82 3.21 -7.07 7.15
N GLY A 83 3.05 -7.52 5.90
CA GLY A 83 1.75 -7.64 5.27
C GLY A 83 0.93 -8.77 5.88
N ALA A 84 -0.31 -8.48 6.26
CA ALA A 84 -1.22 -9.47 6.84
C ALA A 84 -1.42 -10.71 5.94
N CYS A 85 -1.43 -10.54 4.61
CA CYS A 85 -1.53 -11.69 3.71
C CYS A 85 -0.24 -12.51 3.67
N ALA A 86 0.93 -11.88 3.64
CA ALA A 86 2.20 -12.60 3.71
C ALA A 86 2.35 -13.37 5.03
N ALA A 87 1.97 -12.75 6.16
CA ALA A 87 1.97 -13.38 7.47
C ALA A 87 1.03 -14.60 7.52
N ALA A 88 -0.24 -14.43 7.12
CA ALA A 88 -1.20 -15.52 7.09
C ALA A 88 -0.75 -16.66 6.15
N TYR A 89 -0.15 -16.34 4.99
CA TYR A 89 0.38 -17.35 4.08
C TYR A 89 1.50 -18.18 4.70
N ARG A 90 2.33 -17.57 5.55
CA ARG A 90 3.48 -18.24 6.17
C ARG A 90 3.08 -19.11 7.37
N TYR A 91 2.08 -18.70 8.15
CA TYR A 91 1.84 -19.29 9.48
C TYR A 91 0.44 -19.88 9.67
N GLU A 92 -0.54 -19.52 8.86
CA GLU A 92 -1.95 -19.89 9.06
C GLU A 92 -2.52 -20.71 7.90
N ARG A 93 -1.67 -21.07 6.93
CA ARG A 93 -2.07 -21.70 5.68
C ARG A 93 -2.11 -23.22 5.76
#